data_AF-A0A834VN11-F1
#
_entry.id   AF-A0A834VN11-F1
#
_cell.length_a   1.000
_cell.length_b   1.000
_cell.length_c   1.000
_cell.angle_alpha   90.00
_cell.angle_beta   90.00
_cell.angle_gamma   90.00
#
_symmetry.space_group_name_H-M   'P 1'
#
loop_
_entity.id
_entity.type
_entity.pdbx_description
1 polymer ?
#
loop_
_entity_poly.entity_id
_entity_poly.type
_entity_poly.pdbx_seq_one_letter_code
_entity_poly.pdbx_strand_id
1 'polypeptide(L)'
;MFPKLLAALESGGSKVIAAVILGWARGYCNRRWDSPKSTSEKKYFGINTVAIYNIESAVQRLPSRPRLHFFKVFSMPRYTFLTAALVGLASAQSLLGTTPEVHPKLKTWKCTKAGGCKAVNSAIVIDAGSHGIRQKNNPSLGCGDFGSTPPKSVCPDKETCAKNCVMDGISDYSALGVTTQGSSLRLDMLNSKGNEASPRVYLLAEDEKNYEMLKLTGNEFTFDVDTSKLPCGMNGALYLSEMAANGGRSKLNPGGATYGTGYCDAQCFVTPWINGEVRLRSMTISNFG
;
A
#
# COMPACT_ATOMS: atom_id res chain seq x y z
N MET A 1 23.65 -9.15 -12.40
CA MET A 1 24.08 -8.59 -11.10
C MET A 1 23.19 -7.37 -10.88
N PHE A 2 22.16 -7.48 -10.03
CA PHE A 2 21.20 -6.40 -9.79
C PHE A 2 21.84 -5.34 -8.88
N PRO A 3 21.68 -4.03 -9.14
CA PRO A 3 22.16 -3.00 -8.23
C PRO A 3 21.33 -3.02 -6.94
N LYS A 4 22.02 -3.06 -5.79
CA LYS A 4 21.42 -2.83 -4.47
C LYS A 4 21.26 -1.33 -4.26
N LEU A 5 20.06 -0.87 -3.92
CA LEU A 5 19.82 0.52 -3.52
C LEU A 5 19.69 0.60 -2.00
N LEU A 6 20.44 1.54 -1.41
CA LEU A 6 20.43 1.84 0.02
C LEU A 6 19.70 3.14 0.27
N ALA A 7 18.68 3.13 1.14
CA ALA A 7 18.05 4.35 1.63
C ALA A 7 18.33 4.49 3.13
N ALA A 8 19.16 5.48 3.50
CA ALA A 8 19.35 5.93 4.87
C ALA A 8 18.72 7.33 5.00
N LEU A 9 17.72 7.47 5.86
CA LEU A 9 17.04 8.75 6.10
C LEU A 9 17.09 9.10 7.59
N GLU A 10 17.68 10.25 7.90
CA GLU A 10 17.66 10.86 9.23
C GLU A 10 16.35 11.65 9.42
N SER A 11 15.20 10.98 9.47
CA SER A 11 13.98 11.62 9.98
C SER A 11 13.72 11.12 11.40
N GLY A 12 13.55 12.04 12.34
CA GLY A 12 13.29 11.72 13.74
C GLY A 12 11.91 11.09 13.91
N GLY A 13 11.84 9.79 14.17
CA GLY A 13 10.66 9.11 14.69
C GLY A 13 9.46 8.93 13.75
N SER A 14 9.42 9.54 12.56
CA SER A 14 8.32 9.36 11.61
C SER A 14 8.22 7.92 11.12
N LYS A 15 7.05 7.31 11.32
CA LYS A 15 6.71 6.02 10.72
C LYS A 15 6.19 6.28 9.32
N VAL A 16 6.78 5.62 8.33
CA VAL A 16 6.42 5.76 6.92
C VAL A 16 6.06 4.41 6.33
N ILE A 17 5.28 4.38 5.27
CA ILE A 17 4.98 3.16 4.52
C ILE A 17 5.80 3.15 3.22
N ALA A 18 6.16 1.95 2.74
CA ALA A 18 6.70 1.82 1.39
C ALA A 18 5.58 1.80 0.35
N ALA A 19 5.66 2.73 -0.60
CA ALA A 19 4.84 2.78 -1.79
C ALA A 19 5.70 2.47 -3.01
N VAL A 20 5.20 1.62 -3.90
CA VAL A 20 5.85 1.28 -5.16
C VAL A 20 4.91 1.64 -6.30
N ILE A 21 5.40 2.40 -7.27
CA ILE A 21 4.62 2.85 -8.42
C ILE A 21 5.38 2.61 -9.71
N LEU A 22 4.63 2.28 -10.76
CA LEU A 22 5.08 2.35 -12.13
C LEU A 22 4.12 3.24 -12.92
N GLY A 23 4.64 4.27 -13.58
CA GLY A 23 3.82 5.13 -14.44
C GLY A 23 4.64 5.97 -15.41
N TRP A 24 3.96 6.85 -16.14
CA TRP A 24 4.59 7.84 -17.02
C TRP A 24 5.15 9.02 -16.21
N ALA A 25 6.33 9.51 -16.59
CA ALA A 25 6.92 10.73 -16.06
C ALA A 25 6.99 11.81 -17.14
N ARG A 26 6.56 13.04 -16.80
CA ARG A 26 6.83 14.22 -17.62
C ARG A 26 8.30 14.62 -17.45
N GLY A 27 9.12 14.34 -18.45
CA GLY A 27 10.52 14.73 -18.51
C GLY A 27 10.99 14.87 -19.96
N TYR A 28 11.77 15.91 -20.24
CA TYR A 28 12.34 16.19 -21.56
C TYR A 28 13.36 15.11 -21.93
N CYS A 29 12.96 14.15 -22.77
CA CYS A 29 13.92 13.32 -23.51
C CYS A 29 14.16 13.93 -24.88
N ASN A 30 15.43 14.17 -25.20
CA ASN A 30 15.89 14.74 -26.47
C ASN A 30 15.79 13.76 -27.66
N ARG A 31 15.11 12.62 -27.48
CA ARG A 31 14.77 11.68 -28.56
C ARG A 31 13.26 11.74 -28.76
N ARG A 32 12.89 11.99 -30.03
CA ARG A 32 11.52 11.97 -30.56
C ARG A 32 10.70 10.89 -29.84
N TRP A 33 9.57 11.31 -29.28
CA TRP A 33 8.53 10.42 -28.73
C TRP A 33 8.05 9.47 -29.82
N ASP A 34 8.78 8.38 -30.06
CA ASP A 34 8.24 7.25 -30.79
C ASP A 34 7.24 6.61 -29.83
N SER A 35 5.95 6.90 -30.04
CA SER A 35 4.87 6.05 -29.57
C SER A 35 5.27 4.60 -29.83
N PRO A 36 5.12 3.70 -28.84
CA PRO A 36 5.71 2.36 -28.89
C PRO A 36 5.30 1.64 -30.17
N LYS A 37 6.29 1.31 -31.00
CA LYS A 37 6.10 0.69 -32.32
C LYS A 37 5.64 -0.78 -32.25
N SER A 38 5.49 -1.38 -31.08
CA SER A 38 4.74 -2.64 -30.92
C SER A 38 4.35 -2.91 -29.47
N THR A 39 3.22 -3.60 -29.29
CA THR A 39 2.74 -4.21 -28.03
C THR A 39 3.61 -5.38 -27.55
N SER A 40 4.71 -5.70 -28.23
CA SER A 40 5.52 -6.91 -27.99
C SER A 40 6.66 -6.73 -26.99
N GLU A 41 7.05 -5.51 -26.63
CA GLU A 41 8.05 -5.29 -25.58
C GLU A 41 7.38 -5.07 -24.22
N LYS A 42 7.55 -6.04 -23.31
CA LYS A 42 7.08 -5.92 -21.92
C LYS A 42 7.83 -4.78 -21.22
N LYS A 43 7.11 -3.69 -20.90
CA LYS A 43 7.60 -2.57 -20.07
C LYS A 43 7.28 -2.85 -18.62
N TYR A 44 8.30 -2.98 -17.77
CA TYR A 44 8.12 -3.36 -16.38
C TYR A 44 9.12 -2.71 -15.43
N PHE A 45 8.74 -2.67 -14.15
CA PHE A 45 9.60 -2.32 -13.02
C PHE A 45 9.57 -3.47 -12.02
N GLY A 46 10.76 -4.00 -11.70
CA GLY A 46 10.91 -5.11 -10.78
C GLY A 46 11.60 -4.67 -9.49
N ILE A 47 11.09 -5.13 -8.36
CA ILE A 47 11.76 -5.04 -7.06
C ILE A 47 11.93 -6.45 -6.54
N ASN A 48 13.15 -6.79 -6.17
CA ASN A 48 13.46 -8.04 -5.50
C ASN A 48 13.97 -7.74 -4.09
N THR A 49 13.61 -8.58 -3.13
CA THR A 49 14.19 -8.57 -1.78
C THR A 49 13.98 -7.25 -1.04
N VAL A 50 12.97 -7.15 -0.19
CA VAL A 50 12.80 -5.99 0.70
C VAL A 50 13.26 -6.35 2.11
N ALA A 51 14.29 -5.65 2.61
CA ALA A 51 14.86 -5.93 3.93
C ALA A 51 15.06 -4.66 4.77
N ILE A 52 14.73 -4.75 6.05
CA ILE A 52 14.92 -3.69 7.05
C ILE A 52 15.98 -4.17 8.06
N TYR A 53 17.03 -3.38 8.29
CA TYR A 53 18.08 -3.70 9.27
C TYR A 53 18.05 -2.73 10.44
N ASN A 54 18.23 -3.24 11.66
CA ASN A 54 18.45 -2.38 12.81
C ASN A 54 19.95 -2.03 12.96
N ILE A 55 20.27 -0.73 12.88
CA ILE A 55 21.64 -0.21 12.91
C ILE A 55 22.14 -0.03 14.37
N GLU A 56 21.30 -0.15 15.40
CA GLU A 56 21.70 0.11 16.79
C GLU A 56 22.86 -0.78 17.28
N SER A 57 24.07 -0.24 17.16
CA SER A 57 25.20 -0.41 18.08
C SER A 57 26.16 0.77 17.89
N ALA A 58 25.79 1.97 18.36
CA ALA A 58 26.73 3.09 18.46
C ALA A 58 26.34 4.15 19.52
N VAL A 59 25.78 3.76 20.67
CA VAL A 59 26.02 4.48 21.93
C VAL A 59 26.03 3.43 23.05
N GLN A 60 27.22 3.06 23.50
CA GLN A 60 27.40 2.40 24.80
C GLN A 60 26.90 3.35 25.90
N ARG A 61 25.79 3.03 26.55
CA ARG A 61 25.68 3.19 28.00
C ARG A 61 25.35 1.84 28.58
N LEU A 62 26.37 1.21 29.16
CA LEU A 62 26.23 0.04 30.02
C LEU A 62 25.24 0.38 31.15
N PRO A 63 24.13 -0.35 31.33
CA PRO A 63 23.46 -0.38 32.61
C PRO A 63 24.25 -1.32 33.54
N SER A 64 24.58 -0.82 34.72
CA SER A 64 25.15 -1.58 35.83
C SER A 64 24.31 -2.83 36.15
N ARG A 65 25.01 -3.95 36.34
CA ARG A 65 24.52 -5.28 36.76
C ARG A 65 23.35 -5.23 37.75
N PRO A 66 22.32 -6.10 37.62
CA PRO A 66 21.53 -6.53 38.77
C PRO A 66 22.08 -7.83 39.37
N ARG A 67 21.96 -7.92 40.70
CA ARG A 67 22.31 -9.08 41.53
C ARG A 67 21.43 -10.29 41.18
N LEU A 68 22.07 -11.46 41.23
CA LEU A 68 21.43 -12.77 41.33
C LEU A 68 20.53 -12.82 42.58
N HIS A 69 19.27 -13.21 42.41
CA HIS A 69 18.47 -13.79 43.49
C HIS A 69 17.63 -14.98 42.98
N PHE A 70 17.57 -15.97 43.87
CA PHE A 70 17.02 -17.32 43.73
C PHE A 70 15.50 -17.38 43.50
N PHE A 71 15.11 -18.41 42.73
CA PHE A 71 13.88 -19.21 42.71
C PHE A 71 12.59 -18.69 43.37
N LYS A 72 11.50 -18.72 42.59
CA LYS A 72 10.27 -19.44 42.96
C LYS A 72 9.44 -19.79 41.72
N VAL A 73 9.20 -21.09 41.54
CA VAL A 73 8.25 -21.65 40.58
C VAL A 73 6.85 -21.39 41.11
N PHE A 74 5.98 -20.75 40.33
CA PHE A 74 4.56 -20.58 40.63
C PHE A 74 3.70 -21.32 39.61
N SER A 75 2.72 -22.04 40.16
CA SER A 75 1.73 -22.90 39.50
C SER A 75 0.74 -22.10 38.62
N MET A 76 0.36 -22.66 37.47
CA MET A 76 -0.68 -22.14 36.57
C MET A 76 -2.10 -22.49 37.07
N PRO A 77 -3.07 -21.55 37.05
CA PRO A 77 -4.48 -21.90 37.05
C PRO A 77 -4.98 -22.12 35.62
N ARG A 78 -5.71 -23.21 35.41
CA ARG A 78 -6.52 -23.47 34.21
C ARG A 78 -7.68 -22.47 34.17
N TYR A 79 -7.75 -21.65 33.13
CA TYR A 79 -8.92 -20.83 32.84
C TYR A 79 -9.70 -21.41 31.65
N THR A 80 -10.90 -21.88 31.94
CA THR A 80 -11.92 -22.26 30.97
C THR A 80 -12.56 -20.99 30.41
N PHE A 81 -12.40 -20.72 29.11
CA PHE A 81 -13.13 -19.64 28.44
C PHE A 81 -14.43 -20.18 27.85
N LEU A 82 -15.56 -19.68 28.35
CA LEU A 82 -16.89 -19.87 27.75
C LEU A 82 -16.96 -19.13 26.40
N THR A 83 -17.32 -19.85 25.35
CA THR A 83 -17.70 -19.31 24.04
C THR A 83 -19.13 -18.78 24.08
N ALA A 84 -19.30 -17.45 24.02
CA ALA A 84 -20.58 -16.83 23.76
C ALA A 84 -20.69 -16.49 22.26
N ALA A 85 -21.45 -17.29 21.52
CA ALA A 85 -21.81 -17.01 20.12
C ALA A 85 -23.02 -16.06 20.10
N LEU A 86 -22.79 -14.81 19.68
CA LEU A 86 -23.85 -13.88 19.29
C LEU A 86 -23.79 -13.72 17.77
N VAL A 87 -24.71 -14.40 17.07
CA VAL A 87 -24.99 -14.18 15.65
C VAL A 87 -25.93 -12.98 15.56
N GLY A 88 -25.36 -11.80 15.34
CA GLY A 88 -26.08 -10.61 14.90
C GLY A 88 -25.69 -10.30 13.46
N LEU A 89 -26.51 -10.71 12.49
CA LEU A 89 -26.40 -10.27 11.09
C LEU A 89 -26.94 -8.84 10.99
N ALA A 90 -26.12 -7.87 11.39
CA ALA A 90 -26.28 -6.51 10.89
C ALA A 90 -25.67 -6.48 9.49
N SER A 91 -26.51 -6.55 8.45
CA SER A 91 -26.11 -6.14 7.09
C SER A 91 -25.94 -4.62 7.07
N ALA A 92 -24.89 -4.14 7.76
CA ALA A 92 -24.30 -2.87 7.41
C ALA A 92 -23.73 -3.05 6.01
N GLN A 93 -24.53 -2.71 4.99
CA GLN A 93 -24.07 -2.67 3.60
C GLN A 93 -23.04 -1.55 3.52
N SER A 94 -21.81 -1.95 3.81
CA SER A 94 -20.64 -1.11 3.94
C SER A 94 -20.22 -0.59 2.57
N LEU A 95 -19.34 0.41 2.55
CA LEU A 95 -18.64 0.88 1.35
C LEU A 95 -17.92 -0.26 0.57
N LEU A 96 -17.82 -1.47 1.12
CA LEU A 96 -17.14 -2.60 0.49
C LEU A 96 -18.11 -3.50 -0.26
N GLY A 97 -17.74 -3.86 -1.48
CA GLY A 97 -18.47 -4.82 -2.31
C GLY A 97 -18.35 -6.25 -1.81
N THR A 98 -18.98 -7.18 -2.54
CA THR A 98 -18.96 -8.62 -2.23
C THR A 98 -17.76 -9.35 -2.82
N THR A 99 -17.08 -8.75 -3.80
CA THR A 99 -15.86 -9.32 -4.36
C THR A 99 -14.77 -9.30 -3.28
N PRO A 100 -14.15 -10.46 -2.98
CA PRO A 100 -13.09 -10.51 -2.00
C PRO A 100 -11.86 -9.77 -2.50
N GLU A 101 -11.23 -9.04 -1.59
CA GLU A 101 -9.90 -8.49 -1.79
C GLU A 101 -8.86 -9.57 -1.50
N VAL A 102 -8.02 -9.91 -2.47
CA VAL A 102 -7.03 -10.97 -2.33
C VAL A 102 -5.63 -10.42 -2.57
N HIS A 103 -4.87 -10.28 -1.48
CA HIS A 103 -3.54 -9.68 -1.50
C HIS A 103 -2.45 -10.66 -1.99
N PRO A 104 -1.67 -10.31 -3.04
CA PRO A 104 -0.48 -11.05 -3.41
C PRO A 104 0.53 -11.10 -2.25
N LYS A 105 1.04 -12.29 -1.94
CA LYS A 105 2.03 -12.44 -0.87
C LYS A 105 3.40 -11.98 -1.35
N LEU A 106 4.14 -11.31 -0.48
CA LEU A 106 5.52 -10.90 -0.73
C LEU A 106 6.37 -11.22 0.50
N LYS A 107 7.37 -12.07 0.32
CA LYS A 107 8.32 -12.39 1.37
C LYS A 107 9.30 -11.23 1.55
N THR A 108 9.37 -10.69 2.76
CA THR A 108 10.29 -9.63 3.17
C THR A 108 11.19 -10.11 4.31
N TRP A 109 12.13 -9.28 4.76
CA TRP A 109 13.04 -9.63 5.86
C TRP A 109 13.17 -8.51 6.88
N LYS A 110 13.18 -8.90 8.16
CA LYS A 110 13.61 -8.06 9.28
C LYS A 110 14.92 -8.60 9.83
N CYS A 111 15.93 -7.75 9.81
CA CYS A 111 17.30 -8.10 10.13
C CYS A 111 17.78 -7.38 11.39
N THR A 112 18.53 -8.10 12.22
CA THR A 112 19.21 -7.55 13.39
C THR A 112 20.67 -7.97 13.36
N LYS A 113 21.57 -7.14 13.92
CA LYS A 113 23.01 -7.48 13.97
C LYS A 113 23.28 -8.80 14.69
N ALA A 114 22.55 -9.07 15.78
CA ALA A 114 22.75 -10.27 16.59
C ALA A 114 22.01 -11.52 16.06
N GLY A 115 20.81 -11.33 15.47
CA GLY A 115 19.91 -12.43 15.10
C GLY A 115 19.83 -12.72 13.60
N GLY A 116 20.62 -12.05 12.77
CA GLY A 116 20.55 -12.15 11.32
C GLY A 116 19.20 -11.68 10.78
N CYS A 117 18.87 -12.12 9.57
CA CYS A 117 17.63 -11.80 8.87
C CYS A 117 16.57 -12.88 9.08
N LYS A 118 15.41 -12.48 9.58
CA LYS A 118 14.22 -13.34 9.68
C LYS A 118 13.24 -12.96 8.58
N ALA A 119 12.72 -13.98 7.91
CA ALA A 119 11.68 -13.79 6.91
C ALA A 119 10.37 -13.34 7.56
N VAL A 120 9.64 -12.49 6.86
CA VAL A 120 8.34 -11.93 7.23
C VAL A 120 7.39 -12.18 6.07
N ASN A 121 6.20 -12.69 6.35
CA ASN A 121 5.19 -12.98 5.34
C ASN A 121 4.29 -11.75 5.14
N SER A 122 4.83 -10.75 4.44
CA SER A 122 4.08 -9.56 4.08
C SER A 122 3.14 -9.83 2.90
N ALA A 123 2.27 -8.86 2.63
CA ALA A 123 1.42 -8.87 1.45
C ALA A 123 1.47 -7.51 0.75
N ILE A 124 0.96 -7.47 -0.48
CA ILE A 124 0.83 -6.26 -1.27
C ILE A 124 -0.65 -5.90 -1.41
N VAL A 125 -0.94 -4.62 -1.27
CA VAL A 125 -2.26 -4.05 -1.58
C VAL A 125 -2.12 -2.96 -2.64
N ILE A 126 -3.02 -2.94 -3.60
CA ILE A 126 -3.05 -1.92 -4.66
C ILE A 126 -3.75 -0.67 -4.13
N ASP A 127 -3.44 0.48 -4.72
CA ASP A 127 -4.07 1.75 -4.36
C ASP A 127 -5.60 1.74 -4.56
N ALA A 128 -6.31 2.39 -3.64
CA ALA A 128 -7.77 2.54 -3.70
C ALA A 128 -8.28 3.11 -5.04
N GLY A 129 -7.48 3.94 -5.72
CA GLY A 129 -7.83 4.50 -7.03
C GLY A 129 -7.90 3.48 -8.16
N SER A 130 -7.34 2.28 -7.98
CA SER A 130 -7.46 1.16 -8.92
C SER A 130 -8.71 0.31 -8.69
N HIS A 131 -9.45 0.53 -7.59
CA HIS A 131 -10.70 -0.17 -7.32
C HIS A 131 -11.86 0.46 -8.10
N GLY A 132 -12.79 -0.37 -8.55
CA GLY A 132 -14.07 0.11 -9.06
C GLY A 132 -14.89 0.68 -7.92
N ILE A 133 -15.04 2.00 -7.85
CA ILE A 133 -15.95 2.67 -6.91
C ILE A 133 -17.19 3.10 -7.68
N ARG A 134 -18.31 2.42 -7.42
CA ARG A 134 -19.53 2.53 -8.21
C ARG A 134 -20.75 2.78 -7.34
N GLN A 135 -21.84 3.24 -7.95
CA GLN A 135 -23.07 3.49 -7.23
C GLN A 135 -23.78 2.17 -6.93
N LYS A 136 -24.30 2.05 -5.71
CA LYS A 136 -24.97 0.84 -5.22
C LYS A 136 -26.24 0.52 -6.01
N ASN A 137 -27.05 1.54 -6.30
CA ASN A 137 -28.34 1.41 -6.99
C ASN A 137 -28.21 1.52 -8.52
N ASN A 138 -27.04 1.90 -9.04
CA ASN A 138 -26.76 1.92 -10.46
C ASN A 138 -25.28 1.56 -10.73
N PRO A 139 -24.93 0.26 -10.71
CA PRO A 139 -23.55 -0.21 -10.82
C PRO A 139 -22.84 0.18 -12.12
N SER A 140 -23.57 0.59 -13.16
CA SER A 140 -23.02 1.08 -14.42
C SER A 140 -22.43 2.49 -14.32
N LEU A 141 -22.67 3.20 -13.22
CA LEU A 141 -22.13 4.54 -12.96
C LEU A 141 -21.08 4.51 -11.85
N GLY A 142 -19.99 5.25 -12.06
CA GLY A 142 -18.99 5.53 -11.05
C GLY A 142 -19.55 6.34 -9.88
N CYS A 143 -18.94 6.19 -8.71
CA CYS A 143 -19.12 7.07 -7.57
C CYS A 143 -17.87 7.93 -7.38
N GLY A 144 -17.64 8.80 -8.37
CA GLY A 144 -16.50 9.70 -8.45
C GLY A 144 -15.30 9.08 -9.16
N ASP A 145 -14.67 9.87 -10.02
CA ASP A 145 -13.52 9.50 -10.83
C ASP A 145 -12.38 10.50 -10.64
N PHE A 146 -11.20 10.19 -11.16
CA PHE A 146 -10.07 11.12 -11.14
C PHE A 146 -10.46 12.46 -11.80
N GLY A 147 -10.48 13.53 -10.99
CA GLY A 147 -10.86 14.88 -11.43
C GLY A 147 -12.37 15.19 -11.40
N SER A 148 -13.23 14.23 -11.07
CA SER A 148 -14.69 14.41 -11.03
C SER A 148 -15.30 13.94 -9.71
N THR A 149 -15.97 14.85 -8.99
CA THR A 149 -16.72 14.50 -7.79
C THR A 149 -17.99 13.69 -8.14
N PRO A 150 -18.44 12.76 -7.28
CA PRO A 150 -19.71 12.08 -7.49
C PRO A 150 -20.88 13.08 -7.55
N PRO A 151 -21.98 12.76 -8.25
CA PRO A 151 -23.15 13.62 -8.29
C PRO A 151 -23.75 13.81 -6.89
N LYS A 152 -24.20 15.04 -6.59
CA LYS A 152 -24.78 15.40 -5.28
C LYS A 152 -26.02 14.58 -4.90
N SER A 153 -26.75 14.05 -5.89
CA SER A 153 -27.88 13.14 -5.64
C SER A 153 -27.46 11.81 -5.00
N VAL A 154 -26.20 11.39 -5.18
CA VAL A 154 -25.64 10.16 -4.64
C VAL A 154 -24.82 10.45 -3.38
N CYS A 155 -24.02 11.53 -3.41
CA CYS A 155 -23.12 11.94 -2.33
C CYS A 155 -23.36 13.40 -1.92
N PRO A 156 -24.49 13.72 -1.25
CA PRO A 156 -24.73 15.06 -0.71
C PRO A 156 -23.84 15.35 0.52
N ASP A 157 -23.53 14.30 1.29
CA ASP A 157 -22.66 14.30 2.47
C ASP A 157 -21.84 13.00 2.51
N LYS A 158 -20.85 12.93 3.41
CA LYS A 158 -19.91 11.80 3.47
C LYS A 158 -20.59 10.52 3.94
N GLU A 159 -21.48 10.62 4.91
CA GLU A 159 -22.21 9.52 5.53
C GLU A 159 -23.16 8.84 4.54
N THR A 160 -23.86 9.64 3.75
CA THR A 160 -24.75 9.20 2.68
C THR A 160 -23.95 8.59 1.54
N CYS A 161 -22.82 9.21 1.16
CA CYS A 161 -21.94 8.66 0.14
C CYS A 161 -21.39 7.27 0.51
N ALA A 162 -20.94 7.10 1.76
CA ALA A 162 -20.44 5.81 2.25
C ALA A 162 -21.50 4.69 2.25
N LYS A 163 -22.80 5.03 2.24
CA LYS A 163 -23.92 4.06 2.12
C LYS A 163 -24.32 3.78 0.67
N ASN A 164 -24.17 4.77 -0.20
CA ASN A 164 -24.65 4.75 -1.57
C ASN A 164 -23.58 4.29 -2.57
N CYS A 165 -22.32 4.23 -2.15
CA CYS A 165 -21.20 3.84 -2.99
C CYS A 165 -20.60 2.54 -2.51
N VAL A 166 -20.04 1.80 -3.46
CA VAL A 166 -19.46 0.48 -3.24
C VAL A 166 -18.12 0.45 -3.96
N MET A 167 -17.06 0.21 -3.20
CA MET A 167 -15.72 -0.10 -3.65
C MET A 167 -15.58 -1.61 -3.75
N ASP A 168 -15.38 -2.11 -4.96
CA ASP A 168 -15.21 -3.54 -5.20
C ASP A 168 -13.80 -4.00 -4.78
N GLY A 169 -13.72 -5.21 -4.25
CA GLY A 169 -12.44 -5.89 -4.07
C GLY A 169 -11.86 -6.39 -5.39
N ILE A 170 -10.57 -6.71 -5.37
CA ILE A 170 -9.78 -7.20 -6.49
C ILE A 170 -9.24 -8.58 -6.10
N SER A 171 -9.76 -9.61 -6.77
CA SER A 171 -9.37 -10.99 -6.52
C SER A 171 -8.10 -11.42 -7.26
N ASP A 172 -7.74 -10.69 -8.33
CA ASP A 172 -6.57 -10.96 -9.15
C ASP A 172 -5.87 -9.67 -9.57
N TYR A 173 -4.75 -9.41 -8.91
CA TYR A 173 -3.90 -8.24 -9.11
C TYR A 173 -3.11 -8.29 -10.44
N SER A 174 -2.95 -9.46 -11.05
CA SER A 174 -2.24 -9.61 -12.33
C SER A 174 -3.00 -8.92 -13.48
N ALA A 175 -4.33 -8.85 -13.38
CA ALA A 175 -5.18 -8.06 -14.28
C ALA A 175 -4.87 -6.55 -14.24
N LEU A 176 -4.24 -6.08 -13.16
CA LEU A 176 -3.81 -4.71 -12.91
C LEU A 176 -2.28 -4.56 -12.99
N GLY A 177 -1.60 -5.52 -13.61
CA GLY A 177 -0.15 -5.46 -13.82
C GLY A 177 0.68 -5.68 -12.56
N VAL A 178 0.13 -6.27 -11.50
CA VAL A 178 0.86 -6.56 -10.26
C VAL A 178 1.02 -8.06 -10.08
N THR A 179 2.26 -8.54 -10.01
CA THR A 179 2.56 -9.95 -9.76
C THR A 179 3.66 -10.10 -8.71
N THR A 180 3.56 -11.15 -7.89
CA THR A 180 4.59 -11.49 -6.90
C THR A 180 5.04 -12.95 -7.04
N GLN A 181 6.32 -13.19 -6.76
CA GLN A 181 6.89 -14.53 -6.68
C GLN A 181 7.97 -14.57 -5.61
N GLY A 182 7.67 -15.22 -4.47
CA GLY A 182 8.58 -15.24 -3.33
C GLY A 182 8.82 -13.83 -2.80
N SER A 183 10.02 -13.29 -3.03
CA SER A 183 10.40 -11.92 -2.67
C SER A 183 10.51 -10.96 -3.85
N SER A 184 10.05 -11.39 -5.02
CA SER A 184 9.97 -10.54 -6.21
C SER A 184 8.58 -9.91 -6.31
N LEU A 185 8.55 -8.60 -6.51
CA LEU A 185 7.40 -7.81 -6.92
C LEU A 185 7.67 -7.27 -8.32
N ARG A 186 6.76 -7.54 -9.26
CA ARG A 186 6.82 -7.04 -10.63
C ARG A 186 5.58 -6.20 -10.92
N LEU A 187 5.84 -4.98 -11.39
CA LEU A 187 4.84 -4.06 -11.91
C LEU A 187 4.98 -3.98 -13.42
N ASP A 188 3.91 -4.32 -14.15
CA ASP A 188 3.82 -4.21 -15.59
C ASP A 188 2.99 -2.99 -15.99
N MET A 189 3.48 -2.22 -16.95
CA MET A 189 2.79 -1.01 -17.41
C MET A 189 1.50 -1.31 -18.17
N LEU A 190 1.48 -2.46 -18.85
CA LEU A 190 0.34 -2.94 -19.63
C LEU A 190 -0.14 -4.26 -19.01
N ASN A 191 -1.45 -4.42 -18.89
CA ASN A 191 -2.02 -5.70 -18.49
C ASN A 191 -2.01 -6.72 -19.65
N SER A 192 -2.51 -7.93 -19.38
CA SER A 192 -2.56 -9.03 -20.38
C SER A 192 -3.37 -8.70 -21.64
N LYS A 193 -4.23 -7.68 -21.61
CA LYS A 193 -5.04 -7.21 -22.74
C LYS A 193 -4.37 -6.06 -23.49
N GLY A 194 -3.20 -5.60 -23.06
CA GLY A 194 -2.48 -4.47 -23.65
C GLY A 194 -2.99 -3.10 -23.18
N ASN A 195 -3.89 -3.04 -22.20
CA ASN A 195 -4.37 -1.78 -21.63
C ASN A 195 -3.38 -1.25 -20.59
N GLU A 196 -3.26 0.07 -20.48
CA GLU A 196 -2.45 0.70 -19.45
C GLU A 196 -2.97 0.37 -18.05
N ALA A 197 -2.06 -0.11 -17.19
CA ALA A 197 -2.34 -0.47 -15.80
C ALA A 197 -1.79 0.58 -14.82
N SER A 198 -0.56 1.08 -15.05
CA SER A 198 0.12 2.10 -14.23
C SER A 198 -0.03 1.89 -12.70
N PRO A 199 0.33 0.70 -12.17
CA PRO A 199 -0.03 0.32 -10.80
C PRO A 199 0.75 1.10 -9.74
N ARG A 200 0.05 1.45 -8.65
CA ARG A 200 0.63 1.87 -7.37
C ARG A 200 0.21 0.88 -6.29
N VAL A 201 1.17 0.43 -5.51
CA VAL A 201 0.97 -0.58 -4.46
C VAL A 201 1.67 -0.22 -3.16
N TYR A 202 1.20 -0.81 -2.06
CA TYR A 202 1.71 -0.61 -0.71
C TYR A 202 2.06 -1.95 -0.06
N LEU A 203 3.04 -1.92 0.84
CA LEU A 203 3.40 -3.08 1.66
C LEU A 203 2.46 -3.19 2.87
N LEU A 204 1.76 -4.32 2.99
CA LEU A 204 1.00 -4.70 4.17
C LEU A 204 1.86 -5.48 5.16
N ALA A 205 1.58 -5.29 6.45
CA ALA A 205 2.13 -6.11 7.53
C ALA A 205 1.58 -7.55 7.47
N GLU A 206 2.16 -8.46 8.27
CA GLU A 206 1.74 -9.88 8.32
C GLU A 206 0.28 -10.09 8.75
N ASP A 207 -0.34 -9.09 9.38
CA ASP A 207 -1.75 -9.13 9.74
C ASP A 207 -2.70 -8.88 8.56
N GLU A 208 -2.16 -8.42 7.42
CA GLU A 208 -2.86 -8.01 6.20
C GLU A 208 -3.99 -7.00 6.44
N LYS A 209 -3.96 -6.33 7.57
CA LYS A 209 -4.95 -5.35 8.02
C LYS A 209 -4.38 -3.96 8.10
N ASN A 210 -3.07 -3.83 8.24
CA ASN A 210 -2.38 -2.55 8.36
C ASN A 210 -1.18 -2.53 7.41
N TYR A 211 -0.78 -1.33 7.01
CA TYR A 211 0.47 -1.14 6.30
C TYR A 211 1.67 -1.51 7.18
N GLU A 212 2.72 -2.03 6.55
CA GLU A 212 3.99 -2.24 7.22
C GLU A 212 4.63 -0.87 7.47
N MET A 213 4.60 -0.45 8.74
CA MET A 213 5.19 0.82 9.15
C MET A 213 6.70 0.68 9.32
N LEU A 214 7.45 1.40 8.49
CA LEU A 214 8.89 1.50 8.54
C LEU A 214 9.28 2.63 9.49
N LYS A 215 10.16 2.33 10.44
CA LYS A 215 10.88 3.32 11.24
C LYS A 215 12.30 3.37 10.71
N LEU A 216 12.71 4.46 10.07
CA LEU A 216 14.05 4.54 9.48
C LEU A 216 15.11 5.16 10.38
N THR A 217 14.72 5.91 11.41
CA THR A 217 15.68 6.41 12.40
C THR A 217 16.42 5.25 13.06
N GLY A 218 17.74 5.18 12.87
CA GLY A 218 18.58 4.10 13.40
C GLY A 218 18.37 2.74 12.71
N ASN A 219 17.72 2.71 11.55
CA ASN A 219 17.51 1.51 10.75
C ASN A 219 17.93 1.75 9.28
N GLU A 220 18.14 0.66 8.55
CA GLU A 220 18.48 0.65 7.12
C GLU A 220 17.34 -0.01 6.34
N PHE A 221 17.04 0.51 5.15
CA PHE A 221 16.12 -0.11 4.22
C PHE A 221 16.85 -0.43 2.92
N THR A 222 16.80 -1.70 2.49
CA THR A 222 17.54 -2.20 1.32
C THR A 222 16.62 -2.96 0.39
N PHE A 223 16.85 -2.79 -0.91
CA PHE A 223 16.22 -3.62 -1.92
C PHE A 223 17.07 -3.76 -3.18
N ASP A 224 16.80 -4.83 -3.93
CA ASP A 224 17.31 -5.04 -5.27
C ASP A 224 16.27 -4.55 -6.28
N VAL A 225 16.72 -3.96 -7.40
CA VAL A 225 15.82 -3.40 -8.41
C VAL A 225 16.21 -3.83 -9.82
N ASP A 226 15.21 -4.11 -10.65
CA ASP A 226 15.34 -4.33 -12.09
C ASP A 226 14.60 -3.23 -12.86
N THR A 227 15.38 -2.35 -13.48
CA THR A 227 14.92 -1.27 -14.35
C THR A 227 15.28 -1.50 -15.82
N SER A 228 15.74 -2.70 -16.18
CA SER A 228 16.28 -3.00 -17.52
C SER A 228 15.26 -2.81 -18.65
N LYS A 229 13.96 -2.82 -18.32
CA LYS A 229 12.83 -2.61 -19.23
C LYS A 229 12.02 -1.34 -18.91
N LEU A 230 12.62 -0.37 -18.23
CA LEU A 230 12.08 0.97 -18.08
C LEU A 230 12.63 1.88 -19.18
N PRO A 231 11.86 2.17 -20.24
CA PRO A 231 12.28 3.14 -21.26
C PRO A 231 12.22 4.57 -20.73
N CYS A 232 12.82 5.48 -21.50
CA CYS A 232 12.69 6.92 -21.30
C CYS A 232 11.21 7.35 -21.24
N GLY A 233 10.90 8.31 -20.35
CA GLY A 233 9.53 8.79 -20.12
C GLY A 233 8.70 7.95 -19.15
N MET A 234 9.26 6.86 -18.61
CA MET A 234 8.65 6.08 -17.53
C MET A 234 9.39 6.27 -16.21
N ASN A 235 8.66 6.08 -15.12
CA ASN A 235 9.17 6.13 -13.77
C ASN A 235 8.72 4.89 -12.99
N GLY A 236 9.67 4.05 -12.62
CA GLY A 236 9.49 3.04 -11.59
C GLY A 236 10.08 3.59 -10.30
N ALA A 237 9.24 3.82 -9.30
CA ALA A 237 9.66 4.42 -8.04
C ALA A 237 9.27 3.54 -6.86
N LEU A 238 10.22 3.37 -5.95
CA LEU A 238 9.95 3.03 -4.55
C LEU A 238 10.17 4.29 -3.74
N TYR A 239 9.17 4.69 -2.98
CA TYR A 239 9.23 5.86 -2.11
C TYR A 239 8.48 5.59 -0.81
N LEU A 240 8.61 6.54 0.11
CA LEU A 240 8.04 6.45 1.43
C LEU A 240 6.99 7.54 1.62
N SER A 241 5.90 7.20 2.29
CA SER A 241 4.84 8.17 2.61
C SER A 241 4.40 8.07 4.06
N GLU A 242 4.07 9.20 4.68
CA GLU A 242 3.56 9.33 6.05
C GLU A 242 2.05 9.03 6.11
N MET A 243 1.64 7.89 5.56
CA MET A 243 0.26 7.41 5.64
C MET A 243 -0.04 6.79 7.01
N ALA A 244 -1.28 6.89 7.45
CA ALA A 244 -1.73 6.19 8.65
C ALA A 244 -1.65 4.67 8.45
N ALA A 245 -1.17 3.92 9.45
CA ALA A 245 -1.00 2.47 9.38
C ALA A 245 -2.27 1.71 8.99
N ASN A 246 -3.43 2.20 9.43
CA ASN A 246 -4.73 1.60 9.11
C ASN A 246 -5.35 2.13 7.81
N GLY A 247 -4.62 2.94 7.02
CA GLY A 247 -5.10 3.56 5.79
C GLY A 247 -6.25 4.55 5.97
N GLY A 248 -6.43 5.12 7.17
CA GLY A 248 -7.56 5.99 7.48
C GLY A 248 -8.86 5.23 7.76
N ARG A 249 -8.76 3.96 8.18
CA ARG A 249 -9.93 3.15 8.54
C ARG A 249 -10.85 3.88 9.53
N SER A 250 -12.12 3.97 9.18
CA SER A 250 -13.16 4.62 9.98
C SER A 250 -14.51 3.93 9.75
N LYS A 251 -15.58 4.43 10.38
CA LYS A 251 -16.95 3.96 10.08
C LYS A 251 -17.35 4.23 8.62
N LEU A 252 -16.79 5.28 8.02
CA LEU A 252 -17.06 5.68 6.63
C LEU A 252 -16.08 5.05 5.64
N ASN A 253 -14.89 4.66 6.11
CA ASN A 253 -13.90 3.90 5.37
C ASN A 253 -13.59 2.58 6.11
N PRO A 254 -14.46 1.57 6.03
CA PRO A 254 -14.24 0.30 6.73
C PRO A 254 -13.07 -0.52 6.16
N GLY A 255 -12.71 -0.33 4.89
CA GLY A 255 -11.59 -1.02 4.25
C GLY A 255 -10.24 -0.57 4.80
N GLY A 256 -9.98 0.74 4.80
CA GLY A 256 -8.68 1.25 5.25
C GLY A 256 -7.53 0.68 4.43
N ALA A 257 -6.44 0.32 5.11
CA ALA A 257 -5.24 -0.22 4.48
C ALA A 257 -5.49 -1.49 3.66
N THR A 258 -6.50 -2.31 3.99
CA THR A 258 -6.82 -3.52 3.21
C THR A 258 -7.41 -3.21 1.84
N TYR A 259 -7.80 -1.96 1.56
CA TYR A 259 -8.25 -1.52 0.24
C TYR A 259 -7.39 -0.36 -0.28
N GLY A 260 -6.15 -0.24 0.21
CA GLY A 260 -5.20 0.73 -0.33
C GLY A 260 -5.57 2.19 -0.11
N THR A 261 -6.39 2.52 0.88
CA THR A 261 -6.86 3.89 1.11
C THR A 261 -5.89 4.74 1.92
N GLY A 262 -6.06 6.05 1.86
CA GLY A 262 -5.32 7.01 2.69
C GLY A 262 -4.02 7.49 2.08
N TYR A 263 -3.85 7.30 0.77
CA TYR A 263 -2.72 7.83 0.03
C TYR A 263 -2.55 9.33 0.23
N CYS A 264 -1.31 9.72 0.49
CA CYS A 264 -0.86 11.10 0.48
C CYS A 264 0.60 11.14 0.01
N ASP A 265 1.01 12.27 -0.57
CA ASP A 265 2.39 12.55 -0.91
C ASP A 265 2.66 14.06 -0.81
N ALA A 266 3.92 14.45 -1.01
CA ALA A 266 4.32 15.86 -0.98
C ALA A 266 3.78 16.67 -2.17
N GLN A 267 3.20 16.03 -3.20
CA GLN A 267 2.60 16.71 -4.36
C GLN A 267 1.16 17.15 -4.09
N CYS A 268 0.56 16.73 -2.96
CA CYS A 268 -0.82 17.07 -2.59
C CYS A 268 -1.81 16.73 -3.70
N PHE A 269 -1.66 15.54 -4.27
CA PHE A 269 -2.47 15.05 -5.38
C PHE A 269 -3.98 15.14 -5.09
N VAL A 270 -4.76 15.59 -6.08
CA VAL A 270 -6.20 15.83 -5.91
C VAL A 270 -6.98 14.58 -6.33
N THR A 271 -7.58 13.89 -5.36
CA THR A 271 -8.47 12.73 -5.57
C THR A 271 -9.89 12.99 -5.07
N PRO A 272 -10.91 12.35 -5.66
CA PRO A 272 -12.29 12.42 -5.16
C PRO A 272 -12.44 11.71 -3.81
N TRP A 273 -11.49 10.85 -3.41
CA TRP A 273 -11.48 10.10 -2.15
C TRP A 273 -10.20 10.39 -1.36
N ILE A 274 -10.34 10.85 -0.11
CA ILE A 274 -9.22 11.07 0.84
C ILE A 274 -9.50 10.23 2.07
N ASN A 275 -8.55 9.39 2.49
CA ASN A 275 -8.74 8.44 3.61
C ASN A 275 -9.99 7.56 3.44
N GLY A 276 -10.37 7.24 2.19
CA GLY A 276 -11.57 6.47 1.86
C GLY A 276 -12.89 7.20 2.07
N GLU A 277 -12.87 8.52 2.31
CA GLU A 277 -14.05 9.37 2.37
C GLU A 277 -14.13 10.28 1.16
N VAL A 278 -15.35 10.54 0.67
CA VAL A 278 -15.56 11.42 -0.47
C VAL A 278 -15.16 12.87 -0.13
N ARG A 279 -14.52 13.53 -1.09
CA ARG A 279 -14.27 14.97 -1.10
C ARG A 279 -15.49 15.66 -1.71
N LEU A 280 -16.25 16.40 -0.90
CA LEU A 280 -17.47 17.09 -1.33
C LEU A 280 -17.23 18.45 -2.04
N ARG A 281 -15.99 18.96 -2.04
CA ARG A 281 -15.65 20.22 -2.72
C ARG A 281 -15.17 19.95 -4.15
N SER A 282 -15.60 20.79 -5.08
CA SER A 282 -15.25 20.72 -6.51
C SER A 282 -13.73 20.70 -6.70
N MET A 283 -13.26 19.78 -7.55
CA MET A 283 -11.86 19.69 -7.96
C MET A 283 -11.59 20.81 -8.97
N THR A 284 -11.06 21.95 -8.51
CA THR A 284 -10.43 22.89 -9.44
C THR A 284 -9.05 22.33 -9.76
N ILE A 285 -8.90 21.67 -10.91
CA ILE A 285 -7.58 21.40 -11.47
C ILE A 285 -7.02 22.77 -11.87
N SER A 286 -6.32 23.44 -10.96
CA SER A 286 -5.44 24.52 -11.36
C SER A 286 -4.32 23.87 -12.17
N ASN A 287 -4.39 23.99 -13.49
CA ASN A 287 -3.22 23.79 -14.33
C ASN A 287 -2.14 24.73 -13.77
N PHE A 288 -1.19 24.20 -13.01
CA PHE A 288 0.07 24.89 -12.81
C PHE A 288 0.77 24.86 -14.17
N GLY A 289 0.61 25.96 -14.90
CA GLY A 289 1.44 26.32 -16.04
C GLY A 289 2.82 26.79 -15.57
#